data_AF-A0A949FIN8-F1
#
_entry.id   AF-A0A949FIN8-F1
#
_cell.length_a   1.000
_cell.length_b   1.000
_cell.length_c   1.000
_cell.angle_alpha   90.00
_cell.angle_beta   90.00
_cell.angle_gamma   90.00
#
_symmetry.space_group_name_H-M   'P 1'
#
loop_
_entity.id
_entity.type
_entity.pdbx_description
1 polymer ?
#
loop_
_entity_poly.entity_id
_entity_poly.type
_entity_poly.pdbx_seq_one_letter_code
_entity_poly.pdbx_strand_id
1 'polypeptide(L)' 'GQRVLVVDDLLATGGTVGACCRLLQHNDVEIAGCVFCIELTALGGRAKLEPYRVVSLLSY' A
#
# COMPACT_ATOMS: atom_id res chain seq x y z
N GLY A 1 -15.01 -11.10 6.91
CA GLY A 1 -14.07 -9.98 7.03
C GLY A 1 -14.59 -8.76 6.31
N GLN A 2 -14.13 -7.57 6.69
CA GLN A 2 -14.31 -6.36 5.88
C GLN A 2 -13.33 -6.39 4.71
N ARG A 3 -13.71 -5.82 3.57
CA ARG A 3 -12.84 -5.67 2.41
C ARG A 3 -12.46 -4.20 2.26
N VAL A 4 -11.16 -3.89 2.34
CA VAL A 4 -10.66 -2.51 2.44
C VAL A 4 -9.71 -2.16 1.31
N LEU A 5 -9.70 -0.88 0.95
CA LEU A 5 -8.71 -0.29 0.07
C LEU A 5 -7.87 0.68 0.90
N VAL A 6 -6.55 0.51 0.88
CA VAL A 6 -5.65 1.46 1.55
C VAL A 6 -5.34 2.59 0.58
N VAL A 7 -5.54 3.83 1.00
CA VAL A 7 -5.31 5.02 0.17
C VAL A 7 -4.41 5.98 0.94
N ASP A 8 -3.36 6.47 0.28
CA ASP A 8 -2.43 7.46 0.84
C ASP A 8 -2.00 8.45 -0.25
N ASP A 9 -1.39 9.57 0.13
CA ASP A 9 -0.93 10.57 -0.83
C ASP A 9 0.32 10.12 -1.62
N LEU A 10 1.30 9.52 -0.93
CA LEU A 10 2.63 9.26 -1.46
C LEU A 10 3.18 7.88 -1.07
N LEU A 11 3.55 7.08 -2.08
CA LEU A 11 4.38 5.90 -1.88
C LEU A 11 5.87 6.25 -2.03
N ALA A 12 6.58 6.33 -0.90
CA ALA A 12 8.04 6.41 -0.85
C ALA A 12 8.66 5.02 -0.62
N THR A 13 9.19 4.76 0.58
CA THR A 13 9.81 3.46 0.92
C THR A 13 8.80 2.37 1.33
N GLY A 14 7.50 2.68 1.38
CA GLY A 14 6.43 1.76 1.76
C GLY A 14 6.32 1.40 3.24
N GLY A 15 7.11 2.04 4.13
CA GLY A 15 7.15 1.70 5.56
C GLY A 15 5.81 1.90 6.28
N THR A 16 5.21 3.08 6.13
CA THR A 16 3.94 3.46 6.78
C THR A 16 2.80 2.54 6.35
N VAL A 17 2.57 2.42 5.04
CA VAL A 17 1.49 1.57 4.50
C VAL A 17 1.76 0.09 4.77
N GLY A 18 3.01 -0.37 4.74
CA GLY A 18 3.35 -1.74 5.11
C GLY A 18 3.00 -2.08 6.57
N ALA A 19 3.20 -1.15 7.50
CA ALA A 19 2.77 -1.32 8.89
C ALA A 19 1.24 -1.35 9.02
N CYS A 20 0.54 -0.48 8.29
CA CYS A 20 -0.92 -0.47 8.20
C CYS A 20 -1.47 -1.81 7.68
N CYS A 21 -0.90 -2.35 6.60
CA CYS A 21 -1.31 -3.63 6.03
C CYS A 21 -1.15 -4.79 7.02
N ARG A 22 -0.04 -4.83 7.79
CA ARG A 22 0.17 -5.84 8.84
C ARG A 22 -0.86 -5.72 9.96
N LEU A 23 -1.21 -4.50 10.37
CA LEU A 23 -2.26 -4.28 11.38
C LEU A 23 -3.60 -4.83 10.89
N LEU A 24 -3.96 -4.56 9.63
CA LEU A 24 -5.21 -5.01 9.02
C LEU A 24 -5.28 -6.54 8.88
N GLN A 25 -4.17 -7.19 8.53
CA GLN A 25 -4.08 -8.66 8.44
C GLN A 25 -4.47 -9.36 9.76
N HIS A 26 -4.17 -8.76 10.91
CA HIS A 26 -4.51 -9.33 12.22
C HIS A 26 -6.00 -9.23 12.58
N ASN A 27 -6.82 -8.54 11.77
CA ASN A 27 -8.23 -8.23 12.08
C ASN A 27 -9.22 -8.94 11.13
N ASP A 28 -8.85 -10.06 10.49
CA ASP A 28 -9.68 -10.76 9.50
C ASP A 28 -10.18 -9.84 8.36
N VAL A 29 -9.37 -8.87 7.97
CA VAL A 29 -9.64 -7.91 6.89
C VAL A 29 -9.00 -8.40 5.59
N GLU A 30 -9.77 -8.36 4.50
CA GLU A 30 -9.26 -8.56 3.14
C GLU A 30 -8.78 -7.22 2.57
N ILE A 31 -7.48 -7.08 2.31
CA ILE A 31 -6.93 -5.91 1.63
C ILE A 31 -7.08 -6.09 0.12
N ALA A 32 -7.92 -5.28 -0.50
CA ALA A 32 -8.16 -5.28 -1.94
C ALA A 32 -6.99 -4.70 -2.76
N GLY A 33 -6.16 -3.86 -2.13
CA GLY A 33 -5.01 -3.19 -2.74
C GLY A 33 -4.61 -1.90 -2.02
N CYS A 34 -3.56 -1.26 -2.52
CA CYS A 34 -3.06 0.05 -2.07
C CYS A 34 -3.07 1.05 -3.23
N VAL A 35 -3.59 2.26 -3.02
CA VAL A 35 -3.68 3.31 -4.03
C VAL A 35 -2.98 4.58 -3.54
N PHE A 36 -2.21 5.20 -4.42
CA PHE A 36 -1.43 6.40 -4.13
C PHE A 36 -1.65 7.49 -5.18
N CYS A 37 -1.60 8.76 -4.77
CA CYS A 37 -1.55 9.85 -5.75
C CYS A 37 -0.18 9.87 -6.44
N ILE A 38 0.90 9.76 -5.68
CA ILE A 38 2.28 9.84 -6.17
C ILE A 38 3.07 8.62 -5.72
N GLU A 39 3.98 8.13 -6.55
CA GLU A 39 4.96 7.12 -6.18
C GLU A 39 6.38 7.57 -6.55
N LEU A 40 7.32 7.39 -5.62
CA LEU A 40 8.76 7.53 -5.85
C LEU A 40 9.37 6.15 -6.13
N THR A 41 9.36 5.76 -7.40
CA THR A 41 9.74 4.41 -7.87
C THR A 41 11.17 4.03 -7.49
N ALA A 42 12.09 5.01 -7.47
CA ALA A 42 13.48 4.81 -7.08
C ALA A 42 13.68 4.29 -5.64
N LEU A 43 12.66 4.43 -4.77
CA LEU A 43 12.70 3.99 -3.37
C LEU A 43 12.16 2.58 -3.15
N GLY A 44 11.68 1.90 -4.20
CA GLY A 44 11.29 0.49 -4.14
C GLY A 44 10.10 0.17 -3.21
N GLY A 45 9.21 1.14 -2.97
CA GLY A 45 8.12 1.01 -1.99
C GLY A 45 7.19 -0.17 -2.23
N ARG A 46 6.91 -0.52 -3.49
CA ARG A 46 6.01 -1.63 -3.85
C ARG A 46 6.45 -2.98 -3.28
N ALA A 47 7.76 -3.23 -3.19
CA ALA A 47 8.28 -4.49 -2.68
C ALA A 47 7.87 -4.77 -1.22
N LYS A 48 7.62 -3.72 -0.42
CA LYS A 48 7.13 -3.86 0.96
C LYS A 48 5.62 -4.11 1.05
N LEU A 49 4.91 -3.98 -0.06
CA LEU A 49 3.45 -4.12 -0.13
C LEU A 49 3.03 -5.43 -0.79
N GLU A 50 3.97 -6.32 -1.16
CA GLU A 50 3.64 -7.67 -1.60
C GLU A 50 2.84 -8.42 -0.51
N PRO A 51 1.78 -9.17 -0.86
CA PRO A 51 1.32 -9.52 -2.22
C PRO A 51 0.25 -8.58 -2.79
N TYR A 52 0.06 -7.39 -2.21
CA TYR A 52 -1.07 -6.53 -2.57
C TYR A 52 -0.86 -5.80 -3.89
N ARG A 53 -1.95 -5.67 -4.66
CA ARG A 53 -1.97 -4.82 -5.85
C ARG A 53 -1.71 -3.36 -5.45
N VAL A 54 -0.74 -2.72 -6.12
CA VAL A 54 -0.43 -1.29 -5.95
C VAL A 54 -0.79 -0.50 -7.21
N VAL A 55 -1.45 0.64 -7.04
CA VAL A 55 -1.75 1.61 -8.10
C VAL A 55 -1.28 3.00 -7.67
N SER A 56 -0.62 3.72 -8.56
CA SER A 56 -0.28 5.14 -8.38
C SER A 56 -0.77 5.96 -9.57
N LEU A 57 -1.23 7.20 -9.35
CA LEU A 57 -1.68 8.08 -10.42
C LEU A 57 -0.52 8.74 -11.15
N LEU A 58 0.54 9.09 -10.41
CA LEU A 58 1.79 9.65 -10.91
C LEU A 58 2.96 8.82 -10.40
N SER A 59 4.00 8.68 -11.21
CA SER A 59 5.22 7.95 -10.87
C SER A 59 6.45 8.76 -11.23
N TYR A 60 7.37 8.88 -10.28
CA TYR A 60 8.66 9.58 -10.38
C TYR A 60 9.82 8.67 -10.00
#